data_AF-A0A1Y2CP65-F1
#
_entry.id   AF-A0A1Y2CP65-F1
#
_cell.length_a   1.000
_cell.length_b   1.000
_cell.length_c   1.000
_cell.angle_alpha   90.00
_cell.angle_beta   90.00
_cell.angle_gamma   90.00
#
_symmetry.space_group_name_H-M   'P 1'
#
loop_
_entity.id
_entity.type
_entity.pdbx_description
1 polymer ?
#
loop_
_entity_poly.entity_id
_entity_poly.type
_entity_poly.pdbx_seq_one_letter_code
_entity_poly.pdbx_strand_id
1 'polypeptide(L)'
;MSNISTPRTKTPPDAKRYYTPAEVEAHNAPYDLWLSWNGHVYDLSVLAEERRGDPLLVPILKNAEGRFLHVPPPLPRADWDVYQVKTPWWQDKEAYCIGKLGSKTRKIIIKNTLTQDEHTIEVCVEEKLSAIQDRYMALNSHAKGYMWKRLGTLLDMTVTLEENGIKDEGPMMEKLGMDEENYLPTIHLYFSDDLTVA
;
A
#
# COMPACT_ATOMS: atom_id res chain seq x y z
N MET A 1 28.22 12.36 -10.58
CA MET A 1 27.84 11.93 -9.23
C MET A 1 26.98 10.68 -9.41
N SER A 2 27.58 9.52 -9.14
CA SER A 2 26.97 8.21 -9.30
C SER A 2 25.87 8.03 -8.27
N ASN A 3 24.62 8.02 -8.72
CA ASN A 3 23.47 7.61 -7.92
C ASN A 3 23.61 6.11 -7.65
N ILE A 4 24.25 5.78 -6.53
CA ILE A 4 24.25 4.43 -5.97
C ILE A 4 22.83 4.21 -5.47
N SER A 5 22.01 3.59 -6.32
CA SER A 5 20.74 3.01 -5.91
C SER A 5 21.06 1.97 -4.86
N THR A 6 20.76 2.27 -3.60
CA THR A 6 20.82 1.30 -2.52
C THR A 6 19.98 0.09 -2.95
N PRO A 7 20.51 -1.14 -2.91
CA PRO A 7 19.67 -2.30 -3.13
C PRO A 7 18.63 -2.31 -2.02
N ARG A 8 17.34 -2.11 -2.35
CA ARG A 8 16.25 -2.33 -1.39
C ARG A 8 16.43 -3.76 -0.89
N THR A 9 16.82 -3.88 0.37
CA THR A 9 16.93 -5.15 1.06
C THR A 9 15.58 -5.85 0.94
N LYS A 10 15.62 -7.14 0.61
CA LYS A 10 14.47 -8.06 0.65
C LYS A 10 13.92 -8.02 2.09
N THR A 11 13.09 -7.05 2.40
CA THR A 11 12.32 -7.05 3.63
C THR A 11 11.39 -8.24 3.47
N PRO A 12 11.37 -9.19 4.42
CA PRO A 12 10.44 -10.30 4.35
C PRO A 12 9.05 -9.69 4.18
N PRO A 13 8.20 -10.24 3.28
CA PRO A 13 6.89 -9.69 3.08
C PRO A 13 6.14 -9.81 4.40
N ASP A 14 5.87 -8.68 5.04
CA ASP A 14 4.89 -8.66 6.11
C ASP A 14 3.54 -8.84 5.42
N ALA A 15 3.19 -10.11 5.16
CA ALA A 15 1.97 -10.55 4.48
C ALA A 15 0.67 -10.09 5.18
N LYS A 16 0.80 -9.29 6.24
CA LYS A 16 -0.25 -8.65 7.02
C LYS A 16 -0.50 -7.19 6.63
N ARG A 17 0.30 -6.58 5.74
CA ARG A 17 0.08 -5.19 5.32
C ARG A 17 -0.92 -5.08 4.18
N TYR A 18 -1.80 -4.09 4.27
CA TYR A 18 -2.74 -3.72 3.23
C TYR A 18 -2.24 -2.46 2.51
N TYR A 19 -2.45 -2.42 1.19
CA TYR A 19 -2.11 -1.28 0.34
C TYR A 19 -3.38 -0.78 -0.34
N THR A 20 -3.47 0.54 -0.52
CA THR A 20 -4.56 1.14 -1.28
C THR A 20 -4.27 1.03 -2.78
N PRO A 21 -5.29 1.11 -3.66
CA PRO A 21 -5.07 1.15 -5.10
C PRO A 21 -4.16 2.32 -5.52
N ALA A 22 -4.36 3.52 -4.94
CA ALA A 22 -3.49 4.68 -5.15
C ALA A 22 -2.05 4.42 -4.69
N GLU A 23 -1.91 3.68 -3.58
CA GLU A 23 -0.71 2.99 -3.11
C GLU A 23 0.05 2.36 -4.27
N VAL A 24 -0.57 1.32 -4.83
CA VAL A 24 0.02 0.49 -5.88
C VAL A 24 0.29 1.29 -7.16
N GLU A 25 -0.62 2.18 -7.56
CA GLU A 25 -0.52 2.97 -8.79
C GLU A 25 0.65 3.97 -8.79
N ALA A 26 1.04 4.47 -7.62
CA ALA A 26 2.20 5.34 -7.49
C ALA A 26 3.53 4.64 -7.86
N HIS A 27 3.58 3.31 -7.74
CA HIS A 27 4.74 2.47 -8.07
C HIS A 27 4.61 1.91 -9.49
N ASN A 28 4.80 2.77 -10.49
CA ASN A 28 4.59 2.45 -11.91
C ASN A 28 5.86 2.57 -12.78
N ALA A 29 7.05 2.62 -12.16
CA ALA A 29 8.32 2.77 -12.87
C ALA A 29 9.03 1.41 -13.04
N PRO A 30 9.87 1.19 -14.08
CA PRO A 30 10.57 -0.09 -14.26
C PRO A 30 11.46 -0.52 -13.09
N TYR A 31 11.90 0.43 -12.26
CA TYR A 31 12.72 0.21 -11.06
C TYR A 31 11.92 0.29 -9.74
N ASP A 32 10.62 0.56 -9.83
CA ASP A 32 9.67 0.66 -8.71
C ASP A 32 8.29 0.31 -9.25
N LEU A 33 8.10 -0.98 -9.56
CA LEU A 33 6.95 -1.52 -10.28
C LEU A 33 6.13 -2.42 -9.37
N TRP A 34 4.99 -1.92 -8.88
CA TRP A 34 4.04 -2.73 -8.15
C TRP A 34 2.83 -3.04 -9.02
N LEU A 35 2.23 -4.21 -8.79
CA LEU A 35 0.89 -4.49 -9.29
C LEU A 35 0.05 -5.22 -8.26
N SER A 36 -1.27 -5.12 -8.44
CA SER A 36 -2.21 -6.00 -7.76
C SER A 36 -2.67 -7.15 -8.66
N TRP A 37 -2.65 -8.38 -8.15
CA TRP A 37 -3.20 -9.55 -8.82
C TRP A 37 -3.94 -10.45 -7.82
N ASN A 38 -5.21 -10.80 -8.10
CA ASN A 38 -6.06 -11.61 -7.22
C ASN A 38 -6.03 -11.18 -5.73
N GLY A 39 -6.19 -9.86 -5.47
CA GLY A 39 -6.25 -9.29 -4.12
C GLY A 39 -4.90 -9.22 -3.38
N HIS A 40 -3.79 -9.56 -4.03
CA HIS A 40 -2.45 -9.46 -3.47
C HIS A 40 -1.65 -8.41 -4.23
N VAL A 41 -0.71 -7.76 -3.55
CA VAL A 41 0.18 -6.74 -4.15
C VAL A 41 1.57 -7.35 -4.29
N TYR A 42 2.16 -7.17 -5.45
CA TYR A 42 3.44 -7.75 -5.85
C TYR A 42 4.41 -6.63 -6.22
N ASP A 43 5.63 -6.70 -5.70
CA ASP A 43 6.75 -5.87 -6.15
C ASP A 43 7.53 -6.64 -7.22
N LEU A 44 7.41 -6.18 -8.47
CA LEU A 44 8.07 -6.77 -9.63
C LEU A 44 9.33 -6.01 -10.05
N SER A 45 9.82 -5.06 -9.25
CA SER A 45 10.97 -4.22 -9.63
C SER A 45 12.21 -5.06 -9.97
N VAL A 46 12.46 -6.11 -9.18
CA VAL A 46 13.58 -7.04 -9.43
C VAL A 46 13.37 -7.81 -10.74
N LEU A 47 12.14 -8.29 -10.99
CA LEU A 47 11.81 -9.04 -12.20
C LEU A 47 11.89 -8.16 -13.45
N ALA A 48 11.45 -6.91 -13.35
CA ALA A 48 11.53 -5.92 -14.42
C ALA A 48 12.99 -5.58 -14.77
N GLU A 49 13.87 -5.53 -13.77
CA GLU A 49 15.31 -5.33 -13.99
C GLU A 49 15.98 -6.58 -14.60
N GLU A 50 15.68 -7.78 -14.09
CA GLU A 50 16.21 -9.05 -14.61
C GLU A 50 15.81 -9.31 -16.07
N ARG A 51 14.62 -8.87 -16.47
CA ARG A 51 14.07 -9.03 -17.82
C ARG A 51 14.08 -7.72 -18.61
N ARG A 52 14.98 -6.78 -18.28
CA ARG A 52 15.05 -5.46 -18.92
C ARG A 52 15.11 -5.59 -20.45
N GLY A 53 14.17 -4.93 -21.14
CA GLY A 53 14.07 -4.94 -22.60
C GLY A 53 13.23 -6.09 -23.18
N ASP A 54 12.72 -7.01 -22.34
CA ASP A 54 11.79 -8.05 -22.78
C ASP A 54 10.43 -7.42 -23.18
N PRO A 55 9.95 -7.63 -24.43
CA PRO A 55 8.65 -7.13 -24.87
C PRO A 55 7.47 -7.60 -24.00
N LEU A 56 7.60 -8.73 -23.29
CA LEU A 56 6.57 -9.27 -22.42
C LEU A 56 6.43 -8.52 -21.08
N LEU A 57 7.37 -7.64 -20.75
CA LEU A 57 7.19 -6.68 -19.66
C LEU A 57 6.33 -5.48 -20.06
N VAL A 58 6.24 -5.16 -21.37
CA VAL A 58 5.55 -3.96 -21.84
C VAL A 58 4.08 -3.93 -21.42
N PRO A 59 3.29 -5.02 -21.54
CA PRO A 59 1.90 -5.01 -21.08
C PRO A 59 1.76 -4.75 -19.58
N ILE A 60 2.71 -5.25 -18.77
CA ILE A 60 2.72 -5.03 -17.32
C ILE A 60 3.05 -3.55 -17.02
N LEU A 61 4.10 -3.00 -17.63
CA LEU A 61 4.56 -1.63 -17.39
C LEU A 61 3.57 -0.57 -17.86
N LYS A 62 2.88 -0.82 -18.97
CA LYS A 62 1.97 0.16 -19.57
C LYS A 62 0.51 -0.07 -19.19
N ASN A 63 0.23 -1.05 -18.32
CA ASN A 63 -1.12 -1.52 -18.05
C ASN A 63 -1.93 -1.74 -19.34
N ALA A 64 -1.27 -2.35 -20.34
CA ALA A 64 -1.83 -2.55 -21.67
C ALA A 64 -2.34 -3.98 -21.82
N GLU A 65 -3.37 -4.16 -22.64
CA GLU A 65 -3.84 -5.48 -23.00
C GLU A 65 -2.78 -6.23 -23.81
N GLY A 66 -2.58 -7.51 -23.52
CA GLY A 66 -1.66 -8.35 -24.26
C GLY A 66 -1.06 -9.49 -23.44
N ARG A 67 -0.29 -10.35 -24.11
CA ARG A 67 0.45 -11.43 -23.46
C ARG A 67 1.61 -10.84 -22.67
N PHE A 68 1.65 -11.14 -21.37
CA PHE A 68 2.67 -10.67 -20.45
C PHE A 68 3.66 -11.78 -20.04
N LEU A 69 4.70 -11.39 -19.32
CA LEU A 69 5.79 -12.25 -18.87
C LEU A 69 5.28 -13.51 -18.16
N HIS A 70 5.89 -14.66 -18.44
CA HIS A 70 5.53 -16.01 -17.93
C HIS A 70 4.21 -16.60 -18.45
N VAL A 71 3.42 -15.87 -19.27
CA VAL A 71 2.25 -16.45 -19.94
C VAL A 71 2.69 -17.22 -21.19
N PRO A 72 2.38 -18.53 -21.30
CA PRO A 72 2.77 -19.32 -22.45
C PRO A 72 2.10 -18.80 -23.74
N PRO A 73 2.78 -18.90 -24.90
CA PRO A 73 2.18 -18.54 -26.18
C PRO A 73 1.01 -19.48 -26.51
N PRO A 74 0.01 -19.01 -27.29
CA PRO A 74 -1.16 -19.82 -27.65
C PRO A 74 -0.81 -21.00 -28.58
N LEU A 75 0.35 -20.95 -29.23
CA LEU A 75 0.87 -22.01 -30.08
C LEU A 75 2.29 -22.36 -29.63
N PRO A 76 2.74 -23.62 -29.80
CA PRO A 76 4.12 -24.00 -29.55
C PRO A 76 5.07 -23.15 -30.37
N ARG A 77 6.08 -22.57 -29.71
CA ARG A 77 7.14 -21.83 -30.38
C ARG A 77 8.50 -22.33 -29.90
N ALA A 78 9.46 -22.38 -30.81
CA ALA A 78 10.81 -22.84 -30.51
C ALA A 78 11.61 -21.84 -29.63
N ASP A 79 11.17 -20.58 -29.57
CA ASP A 79 11.74 -19.52 -28.74
C ASP A 79 11.13 -19.48 -27.31
N TRP A 80 10.20 -20.38 -26.99
CA TRP A 80 9.56 -20.47 -25.68
C TRP A 80 10.02 -21.70 -24.91
N ASP A 81 10.80 -21.48 -23.85
CA ASP A 81 11.22 -22.54 -22.94
C ASP A 81 10.24 -22.67 -21.76
N VAL A 82 9.42 -23.73 -21.79
CA VAL A 82 8.48 -24.09 -20.70
C VAL A 82 9.18 -24.49 -19.40
N TYR A 83 10.47 -24.85 -19.44
CA TYR A 83 11.22 -25.27 -18.25
C TYR A 83 12.03 -24.15 -17.61
N GLN A 84 12.20 -23.01 -18.29
CA GLN A 84 12.93 -21.86 -17.75
C GLN A 84 12.20 -21.21 -16.57
N VAL A 85 10.86 -21.27 -16.56
CA VAL A 85 10.01 -20.69 -15.51
C VAL A 85 9.36 -21.81 -14.73
N LYS A 86 9.90 -22.13 -13.54
CA LYS A 86 9.30 -23.13 -12.64
C LYS A 86 7.95 -22.67 -12.08
N THR A 87 7.89 -21.40 -11.69
CA THR A 87 6.71 -20.77 -11.09
C THR A 87 6.55 -19.38 -11.71
N PRO A 88 5.39 -19.06 -12.30
CA PRO A 88 5.13 -17.72 -12.80
C PRO A 88 5.08 -16.71 -11.65
N TRP A 89 5.32 -15.43 -11.94
CA TRP A 89 5.52 -14.42 -10.89
C TRP A 89 4.26 -14.25 -10.01
N TRP A 90 3.07 -14.45 -10.58
CA TRP A 90 1.80 -14.36 -9.85
C TRP A 90 1.55 -15.53 -8.88
N GLN A 91 2.25 -16.66 -9.07
CA GLN A 91 2.18 -17.80 -8.15
C GLN A 91 3.28 -17.78 -7.11
N ASP A 92 4.41 -17.10 -7.38
CA ASP A 92 5.52 -16.98 -6.45
C ASP A 92 5.30 -15.85 -5.43
N LYS A 93 4.45 -16.14 -4.44
CA LYS A 93 4.16 -15.19 -3.36
C LYS A 93 5.35 -14.97 -2.44
N GLU A 94 6.23 -15.94 -2.29
CA GLU A 94 7.39 -15.81 -1.40
C GLU A 94 8.42 -14.84 -1.96
N ALA A 95 8.62 -14.82 -3.28
CA ALA A 95 9.57 -13.93 -3.93
C ALA A 95 9.05 -12.51 -4.14
N TYR A 96 7.78 -12.35 -4.52
CA TYR A 96 7.28 -11.07 -5.06
C TYR A 96 6.12 -10.44 -4.28
N CYS A 97 5.33 -11.20 -3.50
CA CYS A 97 4.13 -10.66 -2.86
C CYS A 97 4.50 -9.84 -1.62
N ILE A 98 4.23 -8.54 -1.62
CA ILE A 98 4.54 -7.62 -0.51
C ILE A 98 3.37 -7.36 0.45
N GLY A 99 2.16 -7.85 0.12
CA GLY A 99 0.99 -7.78 1.00
C GLY A 99 -0.32 -7.95 0.23
N LYS A 100 -1.40 -7.37 0.76
CA LYS A 100 -2.76 -7.48 0.21
C LYS A 100 -3.27 -6.14 -0.30
N LEU A 101 -4.11 -6.18 -1.33
CA LEU A 101 -4.87 -5.01 -1.75
C LEU A 101 -6.07 -4.86 -0.81
N GLY A 102 -6.30 -3.66 -0.28
CA GLY A 102 -7.48 -3.40 0.55
C GLY A 102 -8.77 -3.68 -0.21
N SER A 103 -9.72 -4.36 0.42
CA SER A 103 -11.01 -4.66 -0.23
C SER A 103 -11.84 -3.39 -0.41
N LYS A 104 -11.73 -2.47 0.55
CA LYS A 104 -12.36 -1.16 0.54
C LYS A 104 -11.43 -0.13 1.16
N THR A 105 -11.33 1.03 0.54
CA THR A 105 -10.60 2.19 1.06
C THR A 105 -11.55 3.25 1.57
N ARG A 106 -11.06 4.08 2.49
CA ARG A 106 -11.75 5.25 3.02
C ARG A 106 -10.74 6.36 3.30
N LYS A 107 -11.17 7.61 3.22
CA LYS A 107 -10.34 8.75 3.61
C LYS A 107 -10.54 9.07 5.09
N ILE A 108 -9.47 9.45 5.78
CA ILE A 108 -9.49 9.95 7.15
C ILE A 108 -8.65 11.21 7.23
N ILE A 109 -8.98 12.10 8.17
CA ILE A 109 -8.17 13.29 8.45
C ILE A 109 -7.34 13.02 9.69
N ILE A 110 -6.03 13.20 9.59
CA ILE A 110 -5.12 13.21 10.74
C ILE A 110 -4.77 14.66 11.03
N LYS A 111 -5.19 15.15 12.19
CA LYS A 111 -4.96 16.51 12.67
C LYS A 111 -3.93 16.51 13.78
N ASN A 112 -2.80 17.19 13.59
CA ASN A 112 -1.86 17.46 14.66
C ASN A 112 -2.39 18.63 15.51
N THR A 113 -2.73 18.38 16.78
CA THR A 113 -3.27 19.44 17.64
C THR A 113 -2.21 20.46 18.05
N LEU A 114 -0.92 20.11 17.98
CA LEU A 114 0.19 21.01 18.33
C LEU A 114 0.47 22.00 17.18
N THR A 115 0.64 21.51 15.96
CA THR A 115 0.98 22.34 14.80
C THR A 115 -0.23 22.86 14.04
N GLN A 116 -1.42 22.32 14.32
CA GLN A 116 -2.67 22.54 13.57
C GLN A 116 -2.64 22.01 12.13
N ASP A 117 -1.62 21.24 11.76
CA ASP A 117 -1.54 20.63 10.43
C ASP A 117 -2.60 19.53 10.29
N GLU A 118 -3.28 19.52 9.15
CA GLU A 118 -4.28 18.53 8.77
C GLU A 118 -3.85 17.82 7.50
N HIS A 119 -3.80 16.49 7.57
CA HIS A 119 -3.49 15.64 6.43
C HIS A 119 -4.64 14.67 6.18
N THR A 120 -5.17 14.69 4.97
CA THR A 120 -6.11 13.66 4.53
C THR A 120 -5.31 12.50 3.97
N ILE A 121 -5.51 11.31 4.54
CA ILE A 121 -4.88 10.08 4.06
C ILE A 121 -5.95 9.06 3.70
N GLU A 122 -5.67 8.26 2.67
CA GLU A 122 -6.49 7.11 2.30
C GLU A 122 -5.97 5.85 3.00
N VAL A 123 -6.88 5.09 3.60
CA VAL A 123 -6.57 3.89 4.39
C VAL A 123 -7.51 2.74 4.03
N CYS A 124 -7.05 1.50 4.22
CA CYS A 124 -7.89 0.32 4.03
C CYS A 124 -8.74 0.08 5.30
N VAL A 125 -9.98 -0.38 5.13
CA VAL A 125 -10.88 -0.65 6.28
C VAL A 125 -10.38 -1.79 7.18
N GLU A 126 -9.66 -2.75 6.60
CA GLU A 126 -9.11 -3.92 7.30
C GLU A 126 -7.80 -3.61 8.05
N GLU A 127 -7.28 -2.39 7.92
CA GLU A 127 -5.98 -2.01 8.42
C GLU A 127 -6.02 -1.69 9.92
N LYS A 128 -5.01 -2.17 10.64
CA LYS A 128 -4.80 -1.82 12.05
C LYS A 128 -4.30 -0.39 12.15
N LEU A 129 -4.62 0.28 13.26
CA LEU A 129 -4.17 1.64 13.47
C LEU A 129 -2.64 1.78 13.52
N SER A 130 -1.90 0.74 13.92
CA SER A 130 -0.43 0.69 13.82
C SER A 130 0.08 0.83 12.38
N ALA A 131 -0.56 0.16 11.41
CA ALA A 131 -0.16 0.24 10.01
C ALA A 131 -0.54 1.59 9.38
N ILE A 132 -1.67 2.17 9.82
CA ILE A 132 -2.04 3.56 9.49
C ILE A 132 -1.00 4.55 10.03
N GLN A 133 -0.51 4.36 11.25
CA GLN A 133 0.58 5.17 11.80
C GLN A 133 1.86 5.02 10.97
N ASP A 134 2.25 3.80 10.59
CA ASP A 134 3.42 3.57 9.74
C ASP A 134 3.27 4.25 8.36
N ARG A 135 2.06 4.32 7.79
CA ARG A 135 1.78 5.12 6.59
C ARG A 135 1.95 6.60 6.85
N TYR A 136 1.40 7.11 7.95
CA TYR A 136 1.49 8.53 8.30
C TYR A 136 2.91 8.98 8.65
N MET A 137 3.80 8.06 9.07
CA MET A 137 5.21 8.38 9.32
C MET A 137 5.94 8.98 8.11
N ALA A 138 5.49 8.68 6.89
CA ALA A 138 6.05 9.29 5.68
C ALA A 138 5.80 10.80 5.61
N LEU A 139 4.72 11.30 6.23
CA LEU A 139 4.38 12.72 6.31
C LEU A 139 4.93 13.37 7.59
N ASN A 140 5.00 12.61 8.69
CA ASN A 140 5.54 13.08 9.97
C ASN A 140 6.42 12.02 10.63
N SER A 141 7.74 12.20 10.54
CA SER A 141 8.74 11.27 11.08
C SER A 141 8.63 11.02 12.59
N HIS A 142 7.96 11.91 13.32
CA HIS A 142 7.78 11.81 14.77
C HIS A 142 6.43 11.19 15.18
N ALA A 143 5.62 10.70 14.23
CA ALA A 143 4.27 10.16 14.47
C ALA A 143 4.18 9.05 15.54
N LYS A 144 5.29 8.36 15.83
CA LYS A 144 5.39 7.32 16.87
C LYS A 144 5.29 7.86 18.30
N GLY A 145 5.70 9.11 18.52
CA GLY A 145 5.65 9.78 19.83
C GLY A 145 4.36 10.54 20.10
N TYR A 146 3.32 10.38 19.28
CA TYR A 146 2.02 11.02 19.47
C TYR A 146 0.99 10.04 20.01
N MET A 147 0.09 10.54 20.86
CA MET A 147 -1.13 9.84 21.26
C MET A 147 -2.24 10.08 20.23
N TRP A 148 -2.81 9.00 19.71
CA TRP A 148 -3.88 9.04 18.72
C TRP A 148 -5.24 9.02 19.42
N LYS A 149 -6.07 10.04 19.20
CA LYS A 149 -7.38 10.17 19.85
C LYS A 149 -8.49 10.51 18.86
N ARG A 150 -9.71 10.04 19.14
CA ARG A 150 -10.93 10.47 18.45
C ARG A 150 -11.98 10.84 19.47
N LEU A 151 -12.56 12.04 19.34
CA LEU A 151 -13.63 12.54 20.22
C LEU A 151 -13.30 12.42 21.72
N GLY A 152 -12.03 12.63 22.08
CA GLY A 152 -11.53 12.54 23.47
C GLY A 152 -11.09 11.15 23.93
N THR A 153 -11.40 10.09 23.18
CA THR A 153 -11.02 8.71 23.51
C THR A 153 -9.68 8.33 22.89
N LEU A 154 -8.82 7.66 23.66
CA LEU A 154 -7.56 7.10 23.17
C LEU A 154 -7.83 5.88 22.29
N LEU A 155 -7.21 5.83 21.12
CA LEU A 155 -7.35 4.73 20.18
C LEU A 155 -6.32 3.63 20.47
N ASP A 156 -6.74 2.38 20.37
CA ASP A 156 -5.86 1.23 20.46
C ASP A 156 -5.18 0.98 19.11
N MET A 157 -3.85 0.90 19.13
CA MET A 157 -3.01 0.71 17.93
C MET A 157 -3.10 -0.70 17.34
N THR A 158 -3.53 -1.68 18.14
CA THR A 158 -3.51 -3.10 17.77
C THR A 158 -4.73 -3.56 17.00
N VAL A 159 -5.78 -2.73 16.99
CA VAL A 159 -7.10 -2.98 16.42
C VAL A 159 -7.39 -2.05 15.24
N THR A 160 -8.45 -2.34 14.50
CA THR A 160 -8.89 -1.57 13.31
C THR A 160 -9.60 -0.26 13.69
N LEU A 161 -9.86 0.60 12.71
CA LEU A 161 -10.65 1.83 12.91
C LEU A 161 -12.08 1.51 13.38
N GLU A 162 -12.69 0.47 12.82
CA GLU A 162 -14.06 0.08 13.15
C GLU A 162 -14.16 -0.44 14.59
N GLU A 163 -13.22 -1.26 15.03
CA GLU A 163 -13.12 -1.77 16.41
C GLU A 163 -12.86 -0.65 17.43
N ASN A 164 -12.12 0.39 17.02
CA ASN A 164 -11.95 1.63 17.78
C ASN A 164 -13.21 2.53 17.79
N GLY A 165 -14.33 2.09 17.20
CA GLY A 165 -15.59 2.83 17.16
C GLY A 165 -15.69 3.86 16.03
N ILE A 166 -14.72 3.91 15.11
CA ILE A 166 -14.71 4.80 13.93
C ILE A 166 -15.31 4.04 12.74
N LYS A 167 -16.63 3.92 12.73
CA LYS A 167 -17.38 3.20 11.68
C LYS A 167 -17.21 3.83 10.31
N ASP A 168 -17.35 3.02 9.28
CA ASP A 168 -17.41 3.48 7.90
C ASP A 168 -18.83 3.97 7.58
N GLU A 169 -19.00 5.29 7.54
CA GLU A 169 -20.28 5.93 7.24
C GLU A 169 -20.49 6.17 5.73
N GLY A 170 -19.50 5.87 4.88
CA GLY A 170 -19.57 6.06 3.42
C GLY A 170 -20.83 5.45 2.77
N PRO A 171 -21.20 4.18 3.05
CA PRO A 171 -22.41 3.58 2.49
C PRO A 171 -23.72 4.28 2.92
N MET A 172 -23.73 4.84 4.14
CA MET A 172 -24.89 5.58 4.64
C MET A 172 -24.96 6.96 3.98
N MET A 173 -23.82 7.62 3.79
CA MET A 173 -23.73 8.91 3.09
C MET A 173 -24.16 8.80 1.64
N GLU A 174 -23.68 7.78 0.92
CA GLU A 174 -24.08 7.51 -0.47
C GLU A 174 -25.59 7.31 -0.58
N LYS A 175 -26.18 6.50 0.32
CA LYS A 175 -27.62 6.27 0.36
C LYS A 175 -28.43 7.54 0.63
N LEU A 176 -27.89 8.46 1.41
CA LEU A 176 -28.53 9.74 1.75
C LEU A 176 -28.20 10.86 0.74
N GLY A 177 -27.37 10.59 -0.28
CA GLY A 177 -26.93 11.58 -1.26
C GLY A 177 -26.03 12.66 -0.65
N MET A 178 -25.31 12.33 0.43
CA MET A 178 -24.37 13.23 1.09
C MET A 178 -22.98 13.09 0.46
N ASP A 179 -22.27 14.22 0.36
CA ASP A 179 -20.88 14.23 -0.08
C ASP A 179 -19.95 13.78 1.06
N GLU A 180 -19.27 12.65 0.84
CA GLU A 180 -18.38 11.99 1.80
C GLU A 180 -17.18 12.90 2.19
N GLU A 181 -16.72 13.76 1.29
CA GLU A 181 -15.54 14.59 1.55
C GLU A 181 -15.76 15.64 2.65
N ASN A 182 -17.01 16.03 2.91
CA ASN A 182 -17.36 17.00 3.94
C ASN A 182 -17.42 16.40 5.35
N TYR A 183 -17.43 15.07 5.47
CA TYR A 183 -17.71 14.38 6.74
C TYR A 183 -16.64 13.33 7.09
N LEU A 184 -15.42 13.53 6.58
CA LEU A 184 -14.31 12.63 6.88
C LEU A 184 -14.00 12.58 8.39
N PRO A 185 -13.83 11.39 8.98
CA PRO A 185 -13.55 11.27 10.40
C PRO A 185 -12.15 11.82 10.72
N THR A 186 -12.07 12.69 11.72
CA THR A 186 -10.82 13.33 12.16
C THR A 186 -10.19 12.64 13.36
N ILE A 187 -9.02 12.04 13.19
CA ILE A 187 -8.17 11.54 14.27
C ILE A 187 -7.20 12.65 14.69
N HIS A 188 -7.09 12.88 16.00
CA HIS A 188 -6.29 13.93 16.58
C HIS A 188 -5.00 13.34 17.16
N LEU A 189 -3.87 13.92 16.78
CA LEU A 189 -2.56 13.60 17.33
C LEU A 189 -2.22 14.59 18.45
N TYR A 190 -2.03 14.06 19.64
CA TYR A 190 -1.56 14.82 20.79
C TYR A 190 -0.10 14.48 21.05
N PHE A 191 0.75 15.50 21.12
CA PHE A 191 2.14 15.31 21.50
C PHE A 191 2.19 14.77 22.94
N SER A 192 2.83 13.61 23.15
CA SER A 192 3.22 13.17 24.49
C SER A 192 4.66 13.59 24.73
N ASP A 193 4.88 14.35 25.81
CA ASP A 193 6.18 14.85 26.26
C ASP A 193 7.07 13.75 26.86
N ASP A 194 7.10 12.58 26.23
CA ASP A 194 7.98 11.50 26.65
C ASP A 194 9.40 11.80 26.10
N LEU A 195 10.13 12.61 26.86
CA LEU A 195 11.58 12.80 26.74
C LEU A 195 12.30 11.49 27.09
N THR A 196 12.31 10.55 26.15
CA THR A 196 13.35 9.53 26.02
C THR A 196 13.83 9.61 24.57
N VAL A 197 14.92 10.31 24.24
CA VAL A 197 16.29 10.22 24.78
C VAL A 197 17.05 11.53 24.54
N ALA A 198 18.04 11.76 25.42
CA ALA A 198 19.12 12.74 25.39
C ALA A 198 20.04 12.69 24.16
#